data_AF-A0A7I9XUT4-F1
#
_entry.id   AF-A0A7I9XUT4-F1
#
_cell.length_a   1.000
_cell.length_b   1.000
_cell.length_c   1.000
_cell.angle_alpha   90.00
_cell.angle_beta   90.00
_cell.angle_gamma   90.00
#
_symmetry.space_group_name_H-M   'P 1'
#
loop_
_entity.id
_entity.type
_entity.pdbx_description
1 polymer ?
#
loop_
_entity_poly.entity_id
_entity_poly.type
_entity_poly.pdbx_seq_one_letter_code
_entity_poly.pdbx_strand_id
1 'polypeptide(L)' 'MRLLNLARDLGCLFSIDSDAHAPGQLDFLGYGAQRALDAKVPVDRIVNTWPVEQLLTWAGSQD' A
#
# COMPACT_ATOMS: atom_id res chain seq x y z
N MET A 1 3.43 4.39 15.06
CA MET A 1 2.51 4.14 13.92
C MET A 1 1.08 4.60 14.24
N ARG A 2 0.81 5.89 14.50
CA ARG A 2 -0.55 6.31 14.90
C ARG A 2 -1.55 6.25 13.74
N LEU A 3 -1.22 6.88 12.61
CA LEU A 3 -2.13 6.98 11.47
C LEU A 3 -2.30 5.67 10.69
N LEU A 4 -1.22 4.87 10.55
CA LEU A 4 -1.33 3.55 9.92
C LEU A 4 -2.27 2.63 10.71
N ASN A 5 -2.15 2.60 12.04
CA ASN A 5 -3.04 1.81 12.88
C ASN A 5 -4.49 2.27 12.75
N LEU A 6 -4.73 3.59 12.80
CA LEU A 6 -6.07 4.14 12.61
C LEU A 6 -6.67 3.77 11.23
N ALA A 7 -5.91 3.94 10.15
CA ALA A 7 -6.35 3.59 8.81
C ALA A 7 -6.65 2.08 8.69
N ARG A 8 -5.85 1.23 9.34
CA ARG A 8 -6.08 -0.22 9.36
C ARG A 8 -7.38 -0.54 10.09
N ASP A 9 -7.58 0.06 11.26
CA ASP A 9 -8.75 -0.18 12.10
C ASP A 9 -10.05 0.34 11.46
N LEU A 10 -9.97 1.38 10.62
CA LEU A 10 -11.07 1.86 9.77
C LEU A 10 -11.30 1.00 8.52
N GLY A 11 -10.44 0.02 8.26
CA GLY A 11 -10.51 -0.80 7.07
C GLY A 11 -10.20 0.00 5.80
N CYS A 12 -9.21 0.89 5.80
CA CYS A 12 -8.75 1.52 4.56
C CYS A 12 -8.08 0.50 3.62
N LEU A 13 -7.97 0.88 2.35
CA LEU A 13 -6.99 0.28 1.42
C LEU A 13 -5.66 1.01 1.57
N PHE A 14 -4.56 0.31 1.28
CA PHE A 14 -3.21 0.81 1.38
C PHE A 14 -2.47 0.67 0.06
N SER A 15 -1.74 1.72 -0.30
CA SER A 15 -0.72 1.68 -1.35
C SER A 15 0.64 1.96 -0.70
N ILE A 16 1.66 1.20 -1.11
CA ILE A 16 3.05 1.40 -0.75
C ILE A 16 3.76 1.96 -1.98
N ASP A 17 4.34 3.15 -1.84
CA ASP A 17 5.03 3.85 -2.91
C ASP A 17 6.36 4.42 -2.41
N SER A 18 7.35 4.50 -3.30
CA SER A 18 8.68 5.03 -2.98
C SER A 18 8.81 6.54 -3.17
N ASP A 19 7.86 7.18 -3.85
CA ASP A 19 7.92 8.57 -4.31
C ASP A 19 9.22 8.86 -5.07
N ALA A 20 9.58 7.93 -5.96
CA ALA A 20 10.89 7.92 -6.59
C ALA A 20 11.01 9.03 -7.66
N HIS A 21 11.97 9.91 -7.45
CA HIS A 21 12.45 10.95 -8.37
C HIS A 21 13.80 10.60 -9.01
N ALA A 22 14.44 9.50 -8.57
CA ALA A 22 15.64 8.92 -9.15
C ALA A 22 15.63 7.38 -9.00
N PRO A 23 16.32 6.62 -9.88
CA PRO A 23 16.24 5.15 -9.88
C PRO A 23 16.58 4.47 -8.53
N GLY A 24 17.57 5.00 -7.79
CA GLY A 24 17.95 4.44 -6.49
C GLY A 24 16.90 4.60 -5.39
N GLN A 25 15.88 5.44 -5.59
CA GLN A 25 14.81 5.61 -4.59
C GLN A 25 13.77 4.49 -4.66
N LEU A 26 13.75 3.68 -5.72
CA LEU A 26 12.89 2.50 -5.81
C LEU A 26 13.15 1.50 -4.67
N ASP A 27 14.37 1.50 -4.13
CA ASP A 27 14.76 0.65 -2.99
C ASP A 27 13.98 0.99 -1.70
N PHE A 28 13.33 2.16 -1.61
CA PHE A 28 12.51 2.55 -0.46
C PHE A 28 11.20 1.76 -0.31
N LEU A 29 10.77 1.03 -1.35
CA LEU A 29 9.59 0.17 -1.26
C LEU A 29 9.70 -0.86 -0.11
N GLY A 30 10.91 -1.39 0.13
CA GLY A 30 11.15 -2.31 1.25
C GLY A 30 10.89 -1.68 2.61
N TYR A 31 11.22 -0.39 2.78
CA TYR A 31 10.93 0.34 4.01
C TYR A 31 9.42 0.53 4.21
N GLY A 32 8.69 0.85 3.15
CA GLY A 32 7.23 0.93 3.18
C GLY A 32 6.58 -0.42 3.56
N ALA A 33 7.06 -1.52 2.97
CA ALA A 33 6.61 -2.88 3.28
C ALA A 33 6.86 -3.26 4.75
N GLN A 34 8.04 -2.94 5.29
CA GLN A 34 8.35 -3.19 6.71
C GLN A 34 7.38 -2.44 7.62
N ARG A 35 7.05 -1.18 7.31
CA ARG A 35 6.07 -0.41 8.11
C ARG A 35 4.66 -1.00 8.06
N ALA A 36 4.24 -1.52 6.91
CA ALA A 36 2.95 -2.21 6.78
C ALA A 36 2.93 -3.52 7.60
N LEU A 37 4.03 -4.27 7.60
CA LEU A 37 4.21 -5.48 8.40
C LEU A 37 4.16 -5.18 9.90
N ASP A 38 4.91 -4.18 10.37
CA ASP A 38 4.93 -3.77 11.78
C ASP A 38 3.55 -3.28 12.26
N ALA A 39 2.81 -2.61 11.38
CA ALA A 39 1.44 -2.18 11.61
C ALA A 39 0.40 -3.30 11.44
N LYS A 40 0.82 -4.52 11.07
CA LYS A 40 -0.07 -5.68 10.83
C LYS A 40 -1.20 -5.36 9.83
N VAL A 41 -0.89 -4.65 8.75
CA VAL A 41 -1.84 -4.41 7.67
C VAL A 41 -2.09 -5.74 6.95
N PRO A 42 -3.35 -6.20 6.81
CA PRO A 42 -3.65 -7.41 6.05
C PRO A 42 -3.21 -7.27 4.60
N VAL A 43 -2.60 -8.33 4.05
CA VAL A 43 -2.02 -8.32 2.69
C VAL A 43 -3.07 -7.98 1.64
N ASP A 44 -4.28 -8.52 1.76
CA ASP A 44 -5.43 -8.27 0.88
C ASP A 44 -5.92 -6.81 0.90
N ARG A 45 -5.53 -6.01 1.90
CA ARG A 45 -5.79 -4.56 1.95
C ARG A 45 -4.67 -3.73 1.32
N ILE A 46 -3.57 -4.34 0.87
CA ILE A 46 -2.45 -3.67 0.20
C ILE A 46 -2.56 -3.88 -1.30
N VAL A 47 -2.89 -2.81 -2.03
CA VAL A 47 -3.22 -2.87 -3.47
C VAL A 47 -2.04 -3.31 -4.33
N ASN A 48 -0.80 -3.12 -3.88
CA ASN A 48 0.42 -3.59 -4.55
C ASN A 48 0.49 -5.13 -4.67
N THR A 49 -0.32 -5.87 -3.91
CA THR A 49 -0.31 -7.34 -3.89
C THR A 49 -1.42 -7.97 -4.72
N TRP A 50 -2.32 -7.16 -5.26
CA TRP A 50 -3.45 -7.63 -6.04
C TRP A 50 -3.03 -8.05 -7.46
N PRO A 51 -3.78 -8.96 -8.10
CA PRO A 51 -3.71 -9.15 -9.54
C PRO A 51 -3.93 -7.83 -10.27
N VAL A 52 -3.21 -7.62 -11.38
CA VAL A 52 -3.24 -6.36 -12.13
C VAL A 52 -4.66 -6.03 -12.64
N GLU A 53 -5.44 -7.04 -13.03
CA GLU A 53 -6.81 -6.87 -13.52
C GLU A 53 -7.75 -6.35 -12.43
N GLN A 54 -7.57 -6.84 -11.19
CA GLN A 54 -8.33 -6.37 -10.04
C GLN A 54 -7.95 -4.92 -9.70
N LEU A 55 -6.66 -4.60 -9.70
CA LEU A 55 -6.17 -3.25 -9.43
C LEU A 55 -6.73 -2.25 -10.45
N LEU A 56 -6.68 -2.58 -11.74
CA LEU A 56 -7.19 -1.71 -12.81
C LEU A 56 -8.71 -1.54 -12.73
N THR A 57 -9.44 -2.60 -12.40
CA THR A 57 -10.90 -2.55 -12.21
C THR A 57 -11.28 -1.61 -11.06
N TRP A 58 -10.58 -1.72 -9.93
CA TRP A 58 -10.79 -0.84 -8.77
C TRP A 58 -10.36 0.61 -9.05
N ALA A 59 -9.21 0.83 -9.68
CA ALA A 59 -8.72 2.19 -9.96
C ALA A 59 -9.58 2.91 -11.02
N GLY A 60 -10.23 2.15 -11.90
CA GLY A 60 -11.16 2.65 -12.91
C GLY A 60 -12.61 2.75 -12.47
N SER A 61 -12.98 2.23 -11.29
CA SER A 61 -14.34 2.38 -10.79
C SER A 61 -14.57 3.83 -10.37
N GLN A 62 -15.59 4.47 -10.93
CA GLN A 62 -16.10 5.74 -10.45
C GLN A 62 -17.21 5.45 -9.45
N ASP A 63 -16.92 5.67 -8.16
CA ASP A 63 -17.95 5.89 -7.14
C ASP A 63 -18.37 7.38 -7.15
#